data_AF-A0AAP5IB74-F1
#
_entry.id   AF-A0AAP5IB74-F1
#
_cell.length_a   1.000
_cell.length_b   1.000
_cell.length_c   1.000
_cell.angle_alpha   90.00
_cell.angle_beta   90.00
_cell.angle_gamma   90.00
#
_symmetry.space_group_name_H-M   'P 1'
#
loop_
_entity.id
_entity.type
_entity.pdbx_description
1 polymer ?
#
loop_
_entity_poly.entity_id
_entity_poly.type
_entity_poly.pdbx_seq_one_letter_code
_entity_poly.pdbx_strand_id
1 'polypeptide(L)'
;MTLKEQLIHEIETEPDPVIEEVFDFLLLAKIKHHRLQEPPKPFGVFIEELIADIPQEVLDILPTDSAERHDHYIYGTLKQNP
;
A
#
# COMPACT_ATOMS: atom_id res chain seq x y z
N MET A 1 1.92 6.53 -37.35
CA MET A 1 2.14 7.14 -36.03
C MET A 1 1.57 6.22 -34.99
N THR A 2 2.38 5.80 -34.04
CA THR A 2 1.95 5.04 -32.87
C THR A 2 1.48 6.02 -31.78
N LEU A 3 0.55 5.58 -30.93
CA LEU A 3 0.04 6.40 -29.82
C LEU A 3 1.17 6.92 -28.90
N LYS A 4 2.24 6.12 -28.76
CA LYS A 4 3.45 6.47 -28.02
C LYS A 4 4.19 7.65 -28.62
N GLU A 5 4.34 7.68 -29.94
CA GLU A 5 5.05 8.77 -30.64
C GLU A 5 4.27 10.08 -30.56
N GLN A 6 2.94 10.02 -30.64
CA GLN A 6 2.10 11.20 -30.46
C GLN A 6 2.18 11.74 -29.03
N LEU A 7 2.14 10.86 -28.03
CA LEU A 7 2.25 11.25 -26.62
C LEU A 7 3.59 11.93 -26.31
N ILE A 8 4.69 11.41 -26.86
CA ILE A 8 6.03 12.00 -26.67
C ILE A 8 6.09 13.41 -27.27
N HIS A 9 5.53 13.59 -28.47
CA HIS A 9 5.50 14.90 -29.13
C HIS A 9 4.69 15.94 -28.34
N GLU A 10 3.54 15.53 -27.78
CA GLU A 10 2.71 16.40 -26.94
C GLU A 10 3.46 16.81 -25.66
N ILE A 11 4.08 15.85 -24.96
CA ILE A 11 4.83 16.11 -23.71
C ILE A 11 6.01 17.06 -23.95
N GLU A 12 6.68 17.01 -25.09
CA GLU A 12 7.80 17.91 -25.42
C GLU A 12 7.37 19.36 -25.68
N THR A 13 6.09 19.58 -26.00
CA THR A 13 5.57 20.90 -26.42
C THR A 13 4.75 21.58 -25.31
N GLU A 14 4.25 20.79 -24.35
CA GLU A 14 3.40 21.25 -23.24
C GLU A 14 4.21 21.81 -22.05
N PRO A 15 3.60 22.65 -21.20
CA PRO A 15 4.25 23.20 -20.02
C PRO A 15 4.31 22.17 -18.87
N ASP A 16 5.33 22.31 -18.01
CA ASP A 16 5.62 21.38 -16.89
C ASP A 16 4.39 20.96 -16.03
N PRO A 17 3.44 21.84 -15.67
CA PRO A 17 2.27 21.44 -14.86
C PRO A 17 1.38 20.39 -15.54
N VAL A 18 1.28 20.45 -16.87
CA VAL A 18 0.48 19.47 -17.65
C VAL A 18 1.22 18.14 -17.74
N ILE A 19 2.56 18.19 -17.86
CA ILE A 19 3.41 17.00 -17.85
C ILE A 19 3.30 16.27 -16.50
N GLU A 20 3.29 17.01 -15.39
CA GLU A 20 3.10 16.47 -14.04
C GLU A 20 1.74 15.73 -13.90
N GLU A 21 0.64 16.33 -14.35
CA GLU A 21 -0.67 15.67 -14.32
C GLU A 21 -0.73 14.39 -15.16
N VAL A 22 -0.14 14.41 -16.36
CA VAL A 22 -0.07 13.24 -17.23
C VAL A 22 0.80 12.15 -16.60
N PHE A 23 1.89 12.53 -15.93
CA PHE A 23 2.75 11.61 -15.19
C PHE A 23 2.02 10.97 -14.01
N ASP A 24 1.29 11.74 -13.22
CA ASP A 24 0.49 11.25 -12.10
C ASP A 24 -0.61 10.29 -12.59
N PHE A 25 -1.26 10.60 -13.70
CA PHE A 25 -2.24 9.72 -14.31
C PHE A 25 -1.61 8.39 -14.77
N LEU A 26 -0.42 8.43 -15.38
CA LEU A 26 0.34 7.25 -15.75
C LEU A 26 0.73 6.41 -14.53
N LEU A 27 1.16 7.06 -13.45
CA LEU A 27 1.50 6.41 -12.19
C LEU A 27 0.27 5.68 -11.61
N LEU A 28 -0.87 6.36 -11.58
CA LEU A 28 -2.15 5.79 -11.12
C LEU A 28 -2.58 4.61 -11.98
N ALA A 29 -2.49 4.73 -13.31
CA ALA A 29 -2.82 3.65 -14.23
C ALA A 29 -1.94 2.43 -13.99
N LYS A 30 -0.62 2.64 -13.79
CA LYS A 30 0.33 1.56 -13.50
C LYS A 30 0.00 0.83 -12.21
N ILE A 31 -0.35 1.56 -11.14
CA ILE A 31 -0.76 0.97 -9.86
C ILE A 31 -2.03 0.13 -10.04
N LYS A 32 -3.04 0.64 -10.75
CA LYS A 32 -4.29 -0.09 -11.02
C LYS A 32 -4.05 -1.36 -11.83
N HIS A 33 -3.24 -1.28 -12.89
CA HIS A 33 -2.90 -2.43 -13.71
C HIS A 33 -2.09 -3.46 -12.92
N HIS A 34 -1.17 -3.03 -12.06
CA HIS A 34 -0.41 -3.95 -11.21
C HIS A 34 -1.33 -4.70 -10.23
N ARG A 35 -2.27 -3.99 -9.58
CA ARG A 35 -3.29 -4.62 -8.71
C ARG A 35 -4.27 -5.54 -9.45
N LEU A 36 -4.48 -5.34 -10.75
CA LEU A 36 -5.33 -6.22 -11.58
C LEU A 36 -4.56 -7.45 -12.07
N GLN A 37 -3.24 -7.37 -12.19
CA GLN A 37 -2.39 -8.48 -12.59
C GLN A 37 -2.02 -9.40 -11.42
N GLU A 38 -2.01 -8.87 -10.20
CA GLU A 38 -1.94 -9.70 -9.01
C GLU A 38 -3.32 -10.28 -8.74
N PRO A 39 -3.50 -11.63 -8.74
CA PRO A 39 -4.74 -12.21 -8.27
C PRO A 39 -4.98 -11.69 -6.85
N PRO A 40 -6.20 -11.25 -6.50
CA PRO A 40 -6.46 -10.76 -5.15
C PRO A 40 -6.09 -11.87 -4.17
N LYS A 41 -4.96 -11.71 -3.48
CA LYS A 41 -4.52 -12.67 -2.47
C LYS A 41 -5.63 -12.75 -1.44
N PRO A 42 -6.13 -13.95 -1.10
CA PRO A 42 -7.08 -14.09 0.00
C PRO A 42 -6.48 -13.44 1.25
N PHE A 43 -7.33 -12.74 2.01
CA PHE A 43 -6.89 -12.05 3.23
C PHE A 43 -6.11 -12.95 4.21
N GLY A 44 -6.43 -14.25 4.24
CA GLY A 44 -5.67 -15.25 5.01
C GLY A 44 -4.22 -15.42 4.55
N VAL A 45 -3.94 -15.45 3.24
CA VAL A 45 -2.57 -15.57 2.69
C VAL A 45 -1.74 -14.32 3.04
N PHE A 46 -2.38 -13.16 3.05
CA PHE A 46 -1.73 -11.91 3.47
C PHE A 46 -1.36 -11.94 4.96
N ILE A 47 -2.24 -12.45 5.83
CA ILE A 47 -1.93 -12.63 7.25
C ILE A 47 -0.79 -13.64 7.43
N GLU A 48 -0.81 -14.76 6.72
CA GLU A 48 0.25 -15.77 6.77
C GLU A 48 1.62 -15.20 6.37
N GLU A 49 1.69 -14.40 5.30
CA GLU A 49 2.91 -13.70 4.91
C GLU A 49 3.38 -12.70 5.97
N LEU A 50 2.47 -11.97 6.62
CA LEU A 50 2.80 -10.99 7.65
C LEU A 50 3.32 -11.62 8.95
N ILE A 51 2.75 -12.76 9.37
CA ILE A 51 3.17 -13.45 10.60
C ILE A 51 4.40 -14.34 10.38
N ALA A 52 4.77 -14.64 9.13
CA ALA A 52 5.92 -15.49 8.82
C ALA A 52 7.26 -14.91 9.31
N ASP A 53 7.37 -13.57 9.38
CA ASP A 53 8.55 -12.87 9.89
C ASP A 53 8.57 -12.73 11.42
N ILE A 54 7.51 -13.17 12.13
CA ILE A 54 7.39 -13.03 13.59
C ILE A 54 7.80 -14.35 14.27
N PRO A 55 8.75 -14.33 15.23
CA PRO A 55 9.12 -15.52 16.01
C PRO A 55 7.91 -16.10 16.77
N GLN A 56 7.82 -17.44 16.85
CA GLN A 56 6.70 -18.11 17.52
C GLN A 56 6.57 -17.73 18.99
N GLU A 57 7.69 -17.49 19.68
CA GLU A 57 7.66 -17.04 21.08
C GLU A 57 6.99 -15.66 21.24
N VAL A 58 7.08 -14.81 20.21
CA VAL A 58 6.41 -13.50 20.20
C VAL A 58 4.91 -13.67 19.90
N LEU A 59 4.54 -14.62 19.03
CA LEU A 59 3.14 -14.93 18.74
C LEU A 59 2.41 -15.50 19.97
N ASP A 60 3.08 -16.33 20.77
CA ASP A 60 2.50 -16.93 21.99
C ASP A 60 2.26 -15.92 23.12
N ILE A 61 3.00 -14.82 23.15
CA ILE A 61 2.77 -13.73 24.11
C ILE A 61 1.77 -12.69 23.59
N LEU A 62 1.30 -12.81 22.33
CA LEU A 62 0.36 -11.85 21.78
C LEU A 62 -0.99 -11.95 22.52
N PRO A 63 -1.53 -10.81 22.96
CA PRO A 63 -2.84 -10.78 23.60
C PRO A 63 -3.94 -11.12 22.59
N THR A 64 -4.87 -11.98 22.98
CA THR A 64 -6.06 -12.36 22.19
C THR A 64 -7.15 -11.27 22.21
N ASP A 65 -6.85 -10.08 22.72
CA ASP A 65 -7.81 -8.97 22.90
C ASP A 65 -8.17 -8.25 21.59
N SER A 66 -7.84 -8.83 20.43
CA SER A 66 -8.10 -8.28 19.10
C SER A 66 -7.57 -6.84 18.93
N ALA A 67 -6.49 -6.50 19.64
CA ALA A 67 -5.89 -5.16 19.66
C ALA A 67 -6.80 -4.05 20.23
N GLU A 68 -7.76 -4.39 21.10
CA GLU A 68 -8.56 -3.42 21.85
C GLU A 68 -7.66 -2.43 22.62
N ARG A 69 -6.48 -2.89 23.05
CA ARG A 69 -5.50 -2.10 23.78
C ARG A 69 -4.25 -1.80 22.96
N HIS A 70 -4.37 -1.67 21.64
CA HIS A 70 -3.24 -1.40 20.74
C HIS A 70 -2.38 -0.21 21.18
N ASP A 71 -3.00 0.86 21.71
CA ASP A 71 -2.28 2.02 22.26
C ASP A 71 -1.28 1.61 23.37
N HIS A 72 -1.64 0.66 24.22
CA HIS A 72 -0.76 0.14 25.27
C HIS A 72 0.41 -0.66 24.68
N TYR A 73 0.16 -1.44 23.62
CA TYR A 73 1.19 -2.24 22.97
C TYR A 73 2.20 -1.38 22.19
N ILE A 74 1.74 -0.26 21.62
CA ILE A 74 2.61 0.66 20.87
C ILE A 74 3.33 1.65 21.79
N TYR A 75 2.66 2.19 22.81
CA TYR A 75 3.18 3.31 23.60
C TYR A 75 3.47 2.96 25.07
N GLY A 76 3.20 1.73 25.51
CA GLY A 76 3.47 1.27 26.88
C GLY A 76 2.60 1.92 27.97
N THR A 77 1.69 2.83 27.62
CA THR A 77 0.88 3.59 28.58
C THR A 77 -0.59 3.18 28.48
N LEU A 78 -1.26 3.09 29.62
CA LEU A 78 -2.72 2.90 29.66
C LEU A 78 -3.36 4.20 29.17
N LYS A 79 -4.21 4.13 28.15
CA LYS A 79 -5.20 5.19 27.91
C LYS A 79 -6.12 5.22 29.12
N GLN A 80 -5.82 6.09 30.08
CA GLN A 80 -6.71 6.41 31.17
C GLN A 80 -7.89 7.17 30.56
N ASN A 81 -8.98 6.47 30.27
CA ASN A 81 -10.25 7.14 30.03
C ASN A 81 -10.67 7.81 31.35
N PRO A 82 -11.02 9.11 31.35
CA PRO A 82 -11.59 9.80 32.51
C PRO A 82 -12.98 9.26 32.88
#